data_AF-A0A7W1W9X0-F1
#
_entry.id   AF-A0A7W1W9X0-F1
#
_cell.length_a   1.000
_cell.length_b   1.000
_cell.length_c   1.000
_cell.angle_alpha   90.00
_cell.angle_beta   90.00
_cell.angle_gamma   90.00
#
_symmetry.space_group_name_H-M   'P 1'
#
loop_
_entity.id
_entity.type
_entity.pdbx_description
1 polymer ?
#
loop_
_entity_poly.entity_id
_entity_poly.type
_entity_poly.pdbx_seq_one_letter_code
_entity_poly.pdbx_strand_id
1 'polypeptide(L)'
;MLMRSLGQLNLSDAQKEQTRGIFENFKTSTETRREEMRGLAMKKRDGIITTEESARFKEIKTQLKTSGEQMRNSVLAILTAEQRTQLDQIKEEMNKKRMERRQNRQNQQSPTVQDN
;
A
#
# COMPACT_ATOMS: atom_id res chain seq x y z
N MET A 1 -0.06 4.17 1.53
CA MET A 1 1.07 4.95 2.10
C MET A 1 1.44 6.12 1.22
N LEU A 2 1.74 5.92 -0.08
CA LEU A 2 2.19 6.98 -0.99
C LEU A 2 1.33 8.26 -0.94
N MET A 3 0.01 8.16 -1.08
CA MET A 3 -0.90 9.32 -1.05
C MET A 3 -0.81 10.13 0.25
N ARG A 4 -0.62 9.45 1.40
CA ARG A 4 -0.47 10.10 2.70
C ARG A 4 0.88 10.83 2.81
N SER A 5 1.94 10.27 2.26
CA SER A 5 3.26 10.91 2.22
C SER A 5 3.29 12.14 1.33
N LEU A 6 2.61 12.09 0.17
CA LEU A 6 2.51 13.22 -0.74
C LEU A 6 1.77 14.40 -0.12
N GLY A 7 0.79 14.14 0.75
CA GLY A 7 0.09 15.20 1.51
C GLY A 7 0.96 15.93 2.53
N GLN A 8 2.16 15.42 2.82
CA GLN A 8 3.16 16.09 3.67
C GLN A 8 4.20 16.87 2.87
N LEU A 9 4.18 16.77 1.55
CA LEU A 9 5.04 17.55 0.67
C LEU A 9 4.34 18.86 0.28
N ASN A 10 5.14 19.89 0.06
CA ASN A 10 4.70 21.14 -0.55
C ASN A 10 4.55 20.93 -2.08
N LEU A 11 3.47 20.28 -2.48
CA LEU A 11 3.11 20.12 -3.90
C LEU A 11 2.46 21.39 -4.42
N SER A 12 2.80 21.79 -5.64
CA SER A 12 2.04 22.82 -6.35
C SER A 12 0.63 22.33 -6.68
N ASP A 13 -0.30 23.24 -6.96
CA ASP A 13 -1.68 22.84 -7.27
C ASP A 13 -1.76 22.01 -8.55
N ALA A 14 -0.93 22.33 -9.56
CA ALA A 14 -0.79 21.51 -10.76
C ALA A 14 -0.28 20.09 -10.43
N GLN A 15 0.71 19.95 -9.54
CA GLN A 15 1.21 18.64 -9.12
C GLN A 15 0.15 17.85 -8.34
N LYS A 16 -0.66 18.52 -7.51
CA LYS A 16 -1.78 17.89 -6.77
C LYS A 16 -2.84 17.35 -7.73
N GLU A 17 -3.23 18.14 -8.72
CA GLU A 17 -4.24 17.75 -9.72
C GLU A 17 -3.75 16.56 -10.56
N GLN A 18 -2.52 16.62 -11.07
CA GLN A 18 -1.91 15.50 -11.82
C GLN A 18 -1.82 14.23 -10.97
N THR A 19 -1.38 14.37 -9.72
CA THR A 19 -1.30 13.24 -8.78
C THR A 19 -2.68 12.62 -8.55
N ARG A 20 -3.71 13.45 -8.36
CA ARG A 20 -5.09 12.99 -8.19
C ARG A 20 -5.58 12.23 -9.42
N GLY A 21 -5.37 12.76 -10.62
CA GLY A 21 -5.72 12.09 -11.88
C GLY A 21 -5.03 10.73 -12.04
N ILE A 22 -3.74 10.62 -11.68
CA ILE A 22 -3.03 9.33 -11.69
C ILE A 22 -3.68 8.32 -10.72
N PHE A 23 -4.04 8.76 -9.51
CA PHE A 23 -4.70 7.87 -8.55
C PHE A 23 -6.10 7.45 -8.99
N GLU A 24 -6.88 8.36 -9.56
CA GLU A 24 -8.22 8.07 -10.10
C GLU A 24 -8.13 7.07 -11.26
N ASN A 25 -7.23 7.29 -12.22
CA ASN A 25 -6.98 6.37 -13.33
C ASN A 25 -6.53 4.99 -12.84
N PHE A 26 -5.61 4.94 -11.86
CA PHE A 26 -5.19 3.67 -11.27
C PHE A 26 -6.34 2.96 -10.54
N LYS A 27 -7.19 3.72 -9.84
CA LYS A 27 -8.36 3.16 -9.15
C LYS A 27 -9.31 2.51 -10.15
N THR A 28 -9.73 3.24 -11.17
CA THR A 28 -10.66 2.76 -12.20
C THR A 28 -10.08 1.58 -12.98
N SER A 29 -8.84 1.68 -13.45
CA SER A 29 -8.19 0.62 -14.23
C SER A 29 -7.93 -0.68 -13.45
N THR A 30 -7.96 -0.65 -12.12
CA THR A 30 -7.73 -1.83 -11.27
C THR A 30 -8.94 -2.27 -10.47
N GLU A 31 -10.10 -1.62 -10.64
CA GLU A 31 -11.30 -1.85 -9.85
C GLU A 31 -11.77 -3.31 -9.92
N THR A 32 -12.01 -3.83 -11.12
CA THR A 32 -12.46 -5.21 -11.34
C THR A 32 -11.49 -6.23 -10.74
N ARG A 33 -10.17 -6.02 -10.91
CA ARG A 33 -9.14 -6.89 -10.32
C ARG A 33 -9.16 -6.86 -8.80
N ARG A 34 -9.44 -5.71 -8.18
CA ARG A 34 -9.54 -5.59 -6.72
C ARG A 34 -10.79 -6.26 -6.19
N GLU A 35 -11.91 -6.17 -6.90
CA GLU A 35 -13.16 -6.85 -6.55
C GLU A 35 -12.98 -8.37 -6.61
N GLU A 36 -12.39 -8.87 -7.70
CA GLU A 36 -12.07 -10.29 -7.86
C GLU A 36 -11.14 -10.76 -6.73
N MET A 37 -10.08 -10.00 -6.43
CA MET A 37 -9.19 -10.31 -5.32
C MET A 37 -9.90 -10.34 -3.96
N ARG A 38 -10.85 -9.43 -3.71
CA ARG A 38 -11.63 -9.41 -2.46
C ARG A 38 -12.48 -10.67 -2.33
N GLY A 39 -13.17 -11.08 -3.40
CA GLY A 39 -13.95 -12.32 -3.39
C GLY A 39 -13.09 -13.54 -3.11
N LEU A 40 -11.92 -13.65 -3.77
CA LEU A 40 -10.97 -14.73 -3.53
C LEU A 40 -10.36 -14.68 -2.12
N ALA A 41 -10.12 -13.50 -1.57
CA ALA A 41 -9.62 -13.33 -0.20
C ALA A 41 -10.65 -13.81 0.84
N MET A 42 -11.95 -13.56 0.61
CA MET A 42 -13.02 -14.07 1.46
C MET A 42 -13.08 -15.60 1.41
N LYS A 43 -13.09 -16.20 0.22
CA LYS A 43 -13.02 -17.67 0.05
C LYS A 43 -11.81 -18.28 0.75
N LYS A 44 -10.65 -17.63 0.65
CA LYS A 44 -9.43 -18.06 1.33
C LYS A 44 -9.54 -17.98 2.85
N ARG A 45 -10.11 -16.90 3.38
CA ARG A 45 -10.35 -16.72 4.82
C ARG A 45 -11.31 -17.78 5.35
N ASP A 46 -12.33 -18.09 4.57
CA ASP A 46 -13.38 -19.05 4.93
C ASP A 46 -12.95 -20.51 4.68
N GLY A 47 -11.73 -20.73 4.16
CA GLY A 47 -11.13 -22.06 3.98
C GLY A 47 -11.66 -22.84 2.76
N ILE A 48 -12.47 -22.21 1.90
CA ILE A 48 -13.15 -22.86 0.77
C ILE A 48 -12.50 -22.59 -0.58
N ILE A 49 -11.33 -21.96 -0.60
CA ILE A 49 -10.64 -21.61 -1.85
C ILE A 49 -10.07 -22.84 -2.55
N THR A 50 -10.27 -22.95 -3.86
CA THR A 50 -9.67 -24.02 -4.66
C THR A 50 -8.22 -23.74 -5.02
N THR A 51 -7.50 -24.75 -5.52
CA THR A 51 -6.12 -24.58 -6.02
C THR A 51 -6.02 -23.57 -7.15
N GLU A 52 -6.97 -23.63 -8.10
CA GLU A 52 -7.04 -22.70 -9.24
C GLU A 52 -7.33 -21.27 -8.78
N GLU A 53 -8.28 -21.11 -7.88
CA GLU A 53 -8.60 -19.81 -7.27
C GLU A 53 -7.43 -19.25 -6.47
N SER A 54 -6.67 -20.10 -5.79
CA SER A 54 -5.44 -19.68 -5.11
C SER A 54 -4.34 -19.27 -6.10
N ALA A 55 -4.23 -19.91 -7.26
CA ALA A 55 -3.30 -19.51 -8.30
C ALA A 55 -3.72 -18.16 -8.90
N ARG A 56 -5.01 -18.01 -9.23
CA ARG A 56 -5.61 -16.76 -9.70
C ARG A 56 -5.40 -15.61 -8.72
N PHE A 57 -5.57 -15.86 -7.42
CA PHE A 57 -5.29 -14.87 -6.37
C PHE A 57 -3.83 -14.36 -6.43
N LYS A 58 -2.85 -15.26 -6.60
CA LYS A 58 -1.42 -14.89 -6.72
C LYS A 58 -1.15 -14.09 -7.99
N GLU A 59 -1.80 -14.45 -9.09
CA GLU A 59 -1.70 -13.74 -10.37
C GLU A 59 -2.21 -12.30 -10.24
N ILE A 60 -3.45 -12.11 -9.77
CA ILE A 60 -4.05 -10.78 -9.60
C ILE A 60 -3.21 -9.95 -8.62
N LYS A 61 -2.68 -10.56 -7.55
CA LYS A 61 -1.78 -9.88 -6.63
C LYS A 61 -0.54 -9.33 -7.32
N THR A 62 0.04 -10.10 -8.23
CA THR A 62 1.21 -9.67 -9.01
C THR A 62 0.83 -8.55 -9.97
N GLN A 63 -0.28 -8.68 -10.69
CA GLN A 63 -0.77 -7.63 -11.61
C GLN A 63 -1.05 -6.31 -10.89
N LEU A 64 -1.75 -6.34 -9.74
CA LEU A 64 -2.00 -5.14 -8.93
C LEU A 64 -0.72 -4.51 -8.39
N LYS A 65 0.28 -5.33 -8.03
CA LYS A 65 1.60 -4.84 -7.61
C LYS A 65 2.27 -4.08 -8.75
N THR A 66 2.34 -4.68 -9.94
CA THR A 66 2.93 -4.05 -11.13
C THR A 66 2.22 -2.75 -11.48
N SER A 67 0.89 -2.74 -11.53
CA SER A 67 0.13 -1.51 -11.79
C SER A 67 0.35 -0.44 -10.71
N GLY A 68 0.51 -0.85 -9.45
CA GLY A 68 0.84 0.05 -8.34
C GLY A 68 2.25 0.65 -8.45
N GLU A 69 3.23 -0.11 -8.94
CA GLU A 69 4.58 0.36 -9.23
C GLU A 69 4.59 1.37 -10.38
N GLN A 70 3.84 1.08 -11.46
CA GLN A 70 3.67 2.01 -12.57
C GLN A 70 3.05 3.34 -12.10
N MET A 71 1.93 3.29 -11.37
CA MET A 71 1.31 4.47 -10.77
C MET A 71 2.30 5.25 -9.90
N ARG A 72 3.08 4.56 -9.05
CA ARG A 72 4.10 5.20 -8.22
C ARG A 72 5.16 5.90 -9.08
N ASN A 73 5.63 5.27 -10.14
CA ASN A 73 6.64 5.84 -11.04
C ASN A 73 6.11 7.09 -11.76
N SER A 74 4.84 7.07 -12.21
CA SER A 74 4.19 8.24 -12.81
C SER A 74 4.11 9.42 -11.83
N VAL A 75 3.77 9.15 -10.56
CA VAL A 75 3.77 10.20 -9.53
C VAL A 75 5.18 10.73 -9.30
N LEU A 76 6.17 9.85 -9.14
CA LEU A 76 7.55 10.27 -8.92
C LEU A 76 8.04 11.18 -10.06
N ALA A 77 7.69 10.87 -11.31
CA ALA A 77 8.06 11.65 -12.50
C ALA A 77 7.64 13.13 -12.42
N ILE A 78 6.57 13.45 -11.68
CA ILE A 78 6.04 14.82 -11.50
C ILE A 78 6.77 15.58 -10.39
N LEU A 79 7.43 14.88 -9.47
CA LEU A 79 8.12 15.48 -8.33
C LEU A 79 9.50 15.99 -8.71
N THR A 80 9.87 17.13 -8.14
CA THR A 80 11.23 17.66 -8.21
C THR A 80 12.21 16.76 -7.45
N ALA A 81 13.52 16.92 -7.72
CA ALA A 81 14.56 16.16 -7.02
C ALA A 81 14.52 16.38 -5.49
N GLU A 82 14.25 17.61 -5.06
CA GLU A 82 14.11 17.94 -3.64
C GLU A 82 12.86 17.27 -3.03
N GLN A 83 11.71 17.35 -3.69
CA GLN A 83 10.48 16.69 -3.24
C GLN A 83 10.63 15.16 -3.15
N ARG A 84 11.41 14.54 -4.06
CA ARG A 84 11.73 13.10 -4.00
C ARG A 84 12.57 12.77 -2.78
N THR A 85 13.56 13.60 -2.47
CA THR A 85 14.42 13.43 -1.28
C THR A 85 13.59 13.53 0.00
N GLN A 86 12.72 14.54 0.11
CA GLN A 86 11.79 14.69 1.23
C GLN A 86 10.84 13.50 1.34
N LEU A 87 10.33 13.00 0.20
CA LEU A 87 9.46 11.84 0.16
C LEU A 87 10.14 10.58 0.72
N ASP A 88 11.42 10.40 0.45
CA ASP A 88 12.18 9.24 0.95
C ASP A 88 12.44 9.35 2.46
N GLN A 89 12.77 10.54 2.97
CA GLN A 89 12.86 10.80 4.42
C GLN A 89 11.53 10.51 5.15
N ILE A 90 10.41 10.98 4.59
CA ILE A 90 9.06 10.71 5.13
C ILE A 90 8.78 9.20 5.15
N LYS A 91 9.18 8.45 4.12
CA LYS A 91 9.00 6.99 4.09
C LYS A 91 9.80 6.30 5.18
N GLU A 92 11.05 6.70 5.39
CA GLU A 92 11.90 6.14 6.44
C GLU A 92 11.31 6.39 7.83
N GLU A 93 10.88 7.62 8.10
CA GLU A 93 10.25 7.98 9.37
C GLU A 93 8.96 7.18 9.62
N MET A 94 8.11 7.04 8.58
CA MET A 94 6.91 6.21 8.68
C MET A 94 7.23 4.74 8.90
N ASN A 95 8.27 4.21 8.26
CA ASN A 95 8.69 2.82 8.45
C ASN A 95 9.18 2.61 9.90
N LYS A 96 9.97 3.54 10.43
CA LYS A 96 10.41 3.53 11.83
C LYS A 96 9.22 3.51 12.79
N LYS A 97 8.29 4.46 12.64
CA LYS A 97 7.04 4.51 13.44
C LYS A 97 6.22 3.23 13.32
N ARG A 98 6.17 2.60 12.14
CA ARG A 98 5.48 1.33 11.93
C ARG A 98 6.15 0.18 12.69
N MET A 99 7.48 0.13 12.69
CA MET A 99 8.25 -0.89 13.41
C MET A 99 8.10 -0.73 14.92
N GLU A 100 8.20 0.49 15.45
CA GLU A 100 7.97 0.79 16.88
C GLU A 100 6.57 0.35 17.33
N ARG A 101 5.53 0.67 16.54
CA ARG A 101 4.16 0.22 16.82
C ARG A 101 4.02 -1.29 16.81
N ARG A 102 4.72 -1.98 15.91
CA ARG A 102 4.71 -3.45 15.83
C ARG A 102 5.38 -4.05 17.08
N GLN A 103 6.51 -3.49 17.51
CA GLN A 103 7.21 -3.92 18.71
C GLN A 103 6.37 -3.69 19.97
N ASN A 104 5.74 -2.52 20.11
CA ASN A 104 4.85 -2.25 21.25
C ASN A 104 3.66 -3.22 21.32
N ARG A 105 3.10 -3.63 20.18
CA ARG A 105 2.03 -4.64 20.14
C ARG A 105 2.50 -6.02 20.57
N GLN A 106 3.72 -6.41 20.18
CA GLN A 106 4.33 -7.68 20.62
C GLN A 106 4.61 -7.68 22.13
N ASN A 107 5.11 -6.56 22.66
CA ASN A 107 5.37 -6.40 24.10
C ASN A 107 4.06 -6.42 24.92
N GLN A 108 2.96 -5.88 24.39
CA GLN A 108 1.64 -5.93 25.06
C GLN A 108 0.94 -7.30 24.96
N GLN A 109 1.29 -8.13 23.98
CA GLN A 109 0.72 -9.48 23.79
C GLN A 109 1.48 -10.58 24.53
N SER A 110 2.56 -10.24 25.26
CA SER A 110 3.27 -11.16 26.14
C SER A 110 2.78 -10.92 27.58
N PRO A 111 1.71 -11.56 28.06
CA PRO A 111 1.41 -11.54 29.49
C PRO A 111 2.54 -12.29 30.21
N THR A 112 3.03 -11.68 31.27
CA THR A 112 3.73 -12.37 32.35
C THR A 112 2.88 -13.56 32.79
N VAL A 113 3.29 -14.77 32.38
CA VAL A 113 2.93 -15.99 33.13
C VAL A 113 3.72 -15.87 34.42
N GLN A 114 3.14 -15.21 35.42
CA GLN A 114 3.57 -15.32 36.79
C GLN A 114 3.21 -16.74 37.23
N ASP A 115 4.24 -17.55 37.46
CA ASP A 115 4.17 -18.79 38.24
C ASP A 115 3.43 -18.50 39.56
N ASN A 116 2.43 -19.35 39.87
CA ASN A 116 1.84 -19.52 41.19
C ASN A 116 2.00 -20.99 41.58
#